data_AF-A0A2V5MKD0-F1
#
_entry.id   AF-A0A2V5MKD0-F1
#
_cell.length_a   1.000
_cell.length_b   1.000
_cell.length_c   1.000
_cell.angle_alpha   90.00
_cell.angle_beta   90.00
_cell.angle_gamma   90.00
#
_symmetry.space_group_name_H-M   'P 1'
#
loop_
_entity.id
_entity.type
_entity.pdbx_description
1 polymer ?
#
loop_
_entity_poly.entity_id
_entity_poly.type
_entity_poly.pdbx_seq_one_letter_code
_entity_poly.pdbx_strand_id
1 'polypeptide(L)'
;MEDFAPQEGSIRVSEEFDLDLFTRMRGKSLDDFRPKLRYVELQQTRLPVLDPESLIFLKSGSWREKDQLDVRAMKEILERERKGN
;
A
#
# COMPACT_ATOMS: atom_id res chain seq x y z
N MET A 1 14.59 8.96 -23.74
CA MET A 1 13.66 7.84 -23.49
C MET A 1 13.22 7.98 -22.04
N GLU A 2 12.24 8.85 -21.80
CA GLU A 2 11.62 9.00 -20.46
C GLU A 2 10.12 9.11 -20.70
N ASP A 3 9.52 8.04 -21.22
CA ASP A 3 8.10 8.02 -21.53
C ASP A 3 7.23 7.88 -20.26
N PHE A 4 7.86 7.59 -19.10
CA PHE A 4 7.18 7.40 -17.80
C PHE A 4 8.03 7.91 -16.63
N ALA A 5 8.12 9.24 -16.47
CA ALA A 5 8.74 9.83 -15.29
C ALA A 5 7.96 9.46 -14.01
N PRO A 6 8.63 9.11 -12.89
CA PRO A 6 7.96 8.87 -11.62
C PRO A 6 7.25 10.15 -11.13
N GLN A 7 5.96 10.06 -10.89
CA GLN A 7 5.12 11.20 -10.49
C GLN A 7 4.04 10.77 -9.50
N GLU A 8 3.50 11.73 -8.76
CA GLU A 8 2.34 11.52 -7.90
C GLU A 8 1.08 11.26 -8.75
N GLY A 9 0.10 10.57 -8.14
CA GLY A 9 -1.15 10.18 -8.79
C GLY A 9 -1.16 8.72 -9.23
N SER A 10 -2.30 8.26 -9.75
CA SER A 10 -2.47 6.91 -10.27
C SER A 10 -2.58 6.90 -11.79
N ILE A 11 -1.99 5.87 -12.40
CA ILE A 11 -2.31 5.43 -13.75
C ILE A 11 -3.30 4.29 -13.59
N ARG A 12 -4.53 4.46 -14.08
CA ARG A 12 -5.54 3.40 -14.05
C ARG A 12 -5.50 2.60 -15.35
N VAL A 13 -5.31 1.30 -15.23
CA VAL A 13 -5.46 0.33 -16.32
C VAL A 13 -6.77 -0.41 -16.08
N SER A 14 -7.71 -0.30 -17.00
CA SER A 14 -9.01 -0.95 -16.91
C SER A 14 -9.09 -2.08 -17.93
N GLU A 15 -9.06 -3.33 -17.45
CA GLU A 15 -9.27 -4.54 -18.26
C GLU A 15 -10.50 -5.30 -17.73
N GLU A 16 -10.35 -6.56 -17.29
CA GLU A 16 -11.41 -7.30 -16.58
C GLU A 16 -11.73 -6.69 -15.21
N PHE A 17 -10.77 -5.96 -14.63
CA PHE A 17 -10.94 -5.16 -13.42
C PHE A 17 -10.04 -3.91 -13.49
N ASP A 18 -10.32 -2.93 -12.63
CA ASP A 18 -9.52 -1.71 -12.53
C ASP A 18 -8.25 -1.96 -11.70
N LEU A 19 -7.10 -1.68 -12.30
CA LEU A 19 -5.79 -1.67 -11.65
C LEU A 19 -5.24 -0.25 -11.56
N ASP A 20 -5.08 0.26 -10.33
CA ASP A 20 -4.42 1.54 -10.07
C ASP A 20 -2.92 1.33 -9.83
N LEU A 21 -2.09 1.86 -10.74
CA LEU A 21 -0.64 1.83 -10.66
C LEU A 21 -0.12 3.17 -10.11
N PHE A 22 0.74 3.10 -9.10
CA PHE A 22 1.36 4.27 -8.48
C PHE A 22 2.87 4.16 -8.59
N THR A 23 3.53 5.20 -9.13
CA THR A 23 4.99 5.27 -9.20
C THR A 23 5.58 6.07 -8.05
N ARG A 24 4.84 7.08 -7.57
CA ARG A 24 5.10 7.80 -6.31
C ARG A 24 3.82 7.95 -5.50
N MET A 25 3.95 7.80 -4.19
CA MET A 25 2.91 8.15 -3.22
C MET A 25 3.54 8.84 -2.02
N ARG A 26 3.13 10.08 -1.74
CA ARG A 26 3.70 10.89 -0.63
C ARG A 26 5.23 10.99 -0.71
N GLY A 27 5.77 11.14 -1.92
CA GLY A 27 7.20 11.21 -2.19
C GLY A 27 7.94 9.87 -2.11
N LYS A 28 7.24 8.75 -1.89
CA LYS A 28 7.84 7.40 -1.77
C LYS A 28 7.58 6.56 -3.00
N SER A 29 8.56 5.76 -3.38
CA SER A 29 8.49 4.70 -4.39
C SER A 29 8.34 3.33 -3.73
N LEU A 30 8.08 2.28 -4.53
CA LEU A 30 8.07 0.90 -4.02
C LEU A 30 9.41 0.50 -3.38
N ASP A 31 10.54 0.97 -3.92
CA ASP A 31 11.87 0.65 -3.41
C ASP A 31 12.10 1.15 -1.98
N ASP A 32 11.48 2.27 -1.61
CA ASP A 32 11.51 2.79 -0.22
C ASP A 32 10.83 1.84 0.78
N PHE A 33 9.91 0.99 0.31
CA PHE A 33 9.16 0.05 1.15
C PHE A 33 9.67 -1.40 1.05
N ARG A 34 10.51 -1.74 0.06
CA ARG A 34 11.04 -3.10 -0.13
C ARG A 34 11.53 -3.79 1.14
N PRO A 35 12.27 -3.14 2.05
CA PRO A 35 12.76 -3.78 3.28
C PRO A 35 11.65 -4.22 4.24
N LYS A 36 10.43 -3.69 4.11
CA LYS A 36 9.31 -3.94 5.00
C LYS A 36 8.15 -4.72 4.35
N LEU A 37 8.32 -5.18 3.11
CA LEU A 37 7.29 -5.96 2.43
C LEU A 37 7.02 -7.25 3.21
N ARG A 38 5.75 -7.45 3.53
CA ARG A 38 5.23 -8.75 3.96
C ARG A 38 4.88 -9.54 2.69
N TYR A 39 4.70 -10.85 2.85
CA TYR A 39 4.33 -11.73 1.75
C TYR A 39 3.09 -12.52 2.11
N VAL A 40 2.15 -12.61 1.18
CA VAL A 40 0.98 -13.49 1.27
C VAL A 40 1.08 -14.56 0.20
N GLU A 41 0.80 -15.80 0.57
CA GLU A 41 0.70 -16.91 -0.38
C GLU A 41 -0.76 -16.99 -0.85
N LEU A 42 -0.98 -16.74 -2.14
CA LEU A 42 -2.29 -16.86 -2.76
C LEU A 42 -2.19 -17.91 -3.87
N GLN A 43 -2.88 -19.04 -3.65
CA GLN A 43 -2.79 -20.22 -4.50
C GLN A 43 -1.34 -20.71 -4.64
N GLN A 44 -0.70 -20.43 -5.77
CA GLN A 44 0.69 -20.80 -6.09
C GLN A 44 1.57 -19.56 -6.31
N THR A 45 1.09 -18.37 -5.93
CA THR A 45 1.81 -17.11 -6.12
C THR A 45 2.10 -16.44 -4.79
N ARG A 46 3.38 -16.14 -4.57
CA ARG A 46 3.85 -15.35 -3.44
C ARG A 46 3.77 -13.86 -3.79
N LEU A 47 2.83 -13.15 -3.18
CA LEU A 47 2.57 -11.75 -3.48
C LEU A 47 3.17 -10.83 -2.40
N PRO A 48 4.00 -9.84 -2.78
CA PRO A 48 4.47 -8.82 -1.85
C PRO A 48 3.33 -7.85 -1.51
N VAL A 49 3.17 -7.56 -0.23
CA VAL A 49 2.21 -6.58 0.28
C VAL A 49 2.90 -5.65 1.26
N LEU A 50 2.45 -4.40 1.31
CA LEU A 50 2.93 -3.45 2.31
C LEU A 50 2.51 -3.90 3.71
N ASP A 51 3.38 -3.69 4.69
CA ASP A 51 3.03 -3.88 6.09
C ASP A 51 2.01 -2.82 6.56
N PRO A 52 1.31 -3.06 7.70
CA PRO A 52 0.32 -2.13 8.22
C PRO A 52 0.86 -0.72 8.53
N GLU A 53 2.11 -0.57 9.00
CA GLU A 53 2.67 0.75 9.29
C GLU A 53 2.88 1.55 8.00
N SER A 54 3.40 0.90 6.95
CA SER A 54 3.59 1.50 5.64
C SER A 54 2.26 1.90 5.00
N LEU A 55 1.24 1.05 5.12
CA LEU A 55 -0.11 1.38 4.63
C LEU A 55 -0.76 2.54 5.42
N ILE A 56 -0.59 2.58 6.74
CA ILE A 56 -1.03 3.72 7.57
C ILE A 56 -0.33 4.99 7.13
N PHE A 57 0.99 4.95 6.91
CA PHE A 57 1.75 6.11 6.43
C PHE A 57 1.17 6.65 5.11
N LEU A 58 0.88 5.78 4.14
CA LEU A 58 0.35 6.20 2.84
C LEU A 58 -1.07 6.76 2.94
N LYS A 59 -1.92 6.20 3.81
CA LYS A 59 -3.34 6.58 3.93
C LYS A 59 -3.63 7.68 4.96
N SER A 60 -2.69 7.99 5.84
CA SER A 60 -2.88 8.97 6.92
C SER A 60 -3.12 10.38 6.37
N GLY A 61 -4.19 11.02 6.83
CA GLY A 61 -4.61 12.35 6.36
C GLY A 61 -5.40 12.34 5.05
N SER A 62 -5.77 11.16 4.53
CA SER A 62 -6.73 11.05 3.43
C SER A 62 -8.12 11.55 3.87
N TRP A 63 -8.76 12.32 2.99
CA TRP A 63 -10.15 12.76 3.15
C TRP A 63 -11.16 11.66 2.80
N ARG A 64 -10.70 10.58 2.16
CA ARG A 64 -11.56 9.47 1.77
C ARG A 64 -11.92 8.63 3.00
N GLU A 65 -13.21 8.51 3.30
CA GLU A 65 -13.73 7.75 4.45
C GLU A 65 -13.18 6.31 4.50
N LYS A 66 -13.12 5.64 3.34
CA LYS A 66 -12.55 4.30 3.22
C LYS A 66 -11.11 4.24 3.75
N ASP A 67 -10.27 5.20 3.39
CA ASP A 67 -8.87 5.22 3.84
C ASP A 67 -8.77 5.46 5.35
N GLN A 68 -9.66 6.26 5.91
CA GLN A 68 -9.71 6.50 7.36
C GLN A 68 -10.13 5.23 8.13
N LEU A 69 -11.10 4.48 7.61
CA LEU A 69 -11.50 3.17 8.15
C LEU A 69 -10.35 2.16 8.05
N ASP A 70 -9.68 2.08 6.91
CA ASP A 70 -8.52 1.21 6.71
C ASP A 70 -7.40 1.55 7.73
N VAL A 71 -7.09 2.84 7.91
CA VAL A 71 -6.09 3.30 8.90
C VAL A 71 -6.46 2.86 10.31
N ARG A 72 -7.74 2.97 10.70
CA ARG A 72 -8.20 2.53 12.02
C ARG A 72 -8.02 1.02 12.19
N ALA A 73 -8.48 0.23 11.21
CA ALA A 73 -8.37 -1.22 11.26
C ALA A 73 -6.90 -1.69 11.37
N MET A 74 -6.00 -1.06 10.61
CA MET A 74 -4.57 -1.38 10.64
C MET A 74 -3.94 -1.03 12.00
N LYS A 75 -4.33 0.08 12.63
CA LYS A 75 -3.87 0.41 13.99
C LYS A 75 -4.32 -0.63 15.01
N GLU A 76 -5.57 -1.09 14.93
CA GLU A 76 -6.09 -2.15 15.80
C GLU A 76 -5.32 -3.47 15.61
N ILE A 77 -4.95 -3.81 14.37
CA ILE A 77 -4.11 -4.99 14.08
C ILE A 77 -2.74 -4.86 14.76
N LEU A 78 -2.06 -3.73 14.59
CA LEU A 78 -0.75 -3.49 15.21
C LEU A 78 -0.80 -3.55 16.74
N GLU A 79 -1.86 -3.01 17.36
CA GLU A 79 -2.05 -3.11 18.80
C GLU A 79 -2.23 -4.56 19.29
N ARG A 80 -2.94 -5.39 18.52
CA ARG A 80 -3.10 -6.82 18.83
C ARG A 80 -1.78 -7.58 18.65
N GLU A 81 -1.06 -7.34 17.56
CA GLU A 81 0.27 -7.93 17.31
C GLU A 81 1.24 -7.59 18.46
N ARG A 82 1.23 -6.35 18.98
CA ARG A 82 2.09 -5.93 20.09
C ARG A 82 1.72 -6.55 21.44
N LYS A 83 0.45 -6.92 21.66
CA LYS A 83 -0.02 -7.52 22.92
C LYS A 83 0.09 -9.05 22.93
N GLY A 84 0.13 -9.67 21.76
CA GLY A 84 0.26 -11.13 21.59
C GLY A 84 1.70 -11.63 21.50
N ASN A 85 2.67 -10.74 21.64
CA ASN A 85 4.12 -10.99 21.61
C ASN A 85 4.74 -10.51 22.93
#